data_AF-A0A0F8V267-F1
#
_entry.id   AF-A0A0F8V267-F1
#
_cell.length_a   1.000
_cell.length_b   1.000
_cell.length_c   1.000
_cell.angle_alpha   90.00
_cell.angle_beta   90.00
_cell.angle_gamma   90.00
#
_symmetry.space_group_name_H-M   'P 1'
#
loop_
_entity.id
_entity.type
_entity.pdbx_description
1 polymer ?
#
loop_
_entity_poly.entity_id
_entity_poly.type
_entity_poly.pdbx_seq_one_letter_code
_entity_poly.pdbx_strand_id
1 'polypeptide(L)'
;MTRRGYEKDSSNMDVLKTQLDAAAKDRNSDAGGEKVPVVHMLPNTLEEAPPNFPDSFRDLADYYRTPRGFHPRVDNTTLPRSWDLMANFDAFAFNSMISPRPLLMITGTQAATKWYSEDAIAKAKEPKERFVVDGLTHADLYDKVDVSGGNGG
;
A
#
# COMPACT_ATOMS: atom_id res chain seq x y z
N MET A 1 2.06 -5.22 0.42
CA MET A 1 0.87 -5.76 -0.28
C MET A 1 0.94 -7.26 -0.53
N THR A 2 2.05 -7.85 -0.99
CA THR A 2 2.07 -9.25 -1.44
C THR A 2 1.94 -10.30 -0.33
N ARG A 3 2.66 -10.17 0.81
CA ARG A 3 2.62 -11.21 1.86
C ARG A 3 1.36 -11.18 2.74
N ARG A 4 0.88 -9.99 3.11
CA ARG A 4 -0.24 -9.82 4.05
C ARG A 4 -1.30 -8.82 3.58
N GLY A 5 -1.26 -8.35 2.33
CA GLY A 5 -2.31 -7.48 1.81
C GLY A 5 -2.06 -5.98 2.03
N TYR A 6 -3.01 -5.16 1.60
CA TYR A 6 -3.06 -3.72 1.88
C TYR A 6 -3.65 -3.50 3.28
N GLU A 7 -4.86 -4.01 3.47
CA GLU A 7 -5.41 -4.39 4.77
C GLU A 7 -4.63 -5.57 5.35
N LYS A 8 -4.59 -5.67 6.67
CA LYS A 8 -3.86 -6.74 7.36
C LYS A 8 -4.50 -8.09 7.04
N ASP A 9 -3.69 -9.01 6.53
CA ASP A 9 -4.06 -10.38 6.15
C ASP A 9 -5.08 -10.49 5.01
N SER A 10 -5.27 -9.44 4.20
CA SER A 10 -6.11 -9.53 2.99
C SER A 10 -5.44 -10.24 1.81
N SER A 11 -4.16 -10.62 1.95
CA SER A 11 -3.47 -11.54 1.05
C SER A 11 -3.17 -12.85 1.77
N ASN A 12 -3.06 -13.94 1.02
CA ASN A 12 -2.79 -15.29 1.51
C ASN A 12 -1.88 -16.05 0.53
N MET A 13 -1.56 -17.30 0.84
CA MET A 13 -0.65 -18.10 0.02
C MET A 13 -1.18 -18.38 -1.39
N ASP A 14 -2.49 -18.48 -1.59
CA ASP A 14 -3.08 -18.68 -2.92
C ASP A 14 -2.98 -17.42 -3.78
N VAL A 15 -3.23 -16.24 -3.16
CA VAL A 15 -3.00 -14.94 -3.81
C VAL A 15 -1.52 -14.78 -4.18
N LEU A 16 -0.62 -15.12 -3.26
CA LEU A 16 0.82 -15.05 -3.52
C LEU A 16 1.23 -15.99 -4.66
N LYS A 17 0.76 -17.25 -4.65
CA LYS A 17 1.04 -18.20 -5.72
C LYS A 17 0.56 -17.69 -7.08
N THR A 18 -0.66 -17.16 -7.14
CA THR A 18 -1.23 -16.57 -8.36
C THR A 18 -0.37 -15.40 -8.87
N GLN A 19 0.09 -14.53 -7.97
CA GLN A 19 0.98 -13.43 -8.32
C GLN A 19 2.35 -13.92 -8.82
N LEU A 20 2.91 -14.97 -8.22
CA LEU A 20 4.18 -15.57 -8.66
C LEU A 20 4.04 -16.24 -10.04
N ASP A 21 2.94 -16.94 -10.31
CA ASP A 21 2.65 -17.54 -11.61
C ASP A 21 2.53 -16.45 -12.70
N ALA A 22 1.85 -15.35 -12.40
CA ALA A 22 1.74 -14.21 -13.30
C ALA A 22 3.09 -13.51 -13.53
N ALA A 23 3.93 -13.38 -12.49
CA ALA A 23 5.27 -12.84 -12.62
C ALA A 23 6.18 -13.73 -13.49
N ALA A 24 6.07 -15.05 -13.35
CA ALA A 24 6.77 -16.01 -14.20
C ALA A 24 6.31 -15.91 -15.66
N LYS A 25 4.99 -15.81 -15.90
CA LYS A 25 4.42 -15.64 -17.24
C LYS A 25 4.93 -14.36 -17.92
N ASP A 26 4.94 -13.23 -17.20
CA ASP A 26 5.41 -11.96 -17.74
C ASP A 26 6.91 -11.99 -18.09
N ARG A 27 7.76 -12.61 -17.27
CA ARG A 27 9.18 -12.79 -17.65
C ARG A 27 9.36 -13.64 -18.90
N ASN A 28 8.65 -14.77 -18.98
CA ASN A 28 8.77 -15.68 -20.11
C ASN A 28 8.23 -15.06 -21.41
N SER A 29 7.36 -14.04 -21.32
CA SER A 29 6.91 -13.28 -22.50
C SER A 29 8.03 -12.63 -23.28
N ASP A 30 9.15 -12.29 -22.63
CA ASP A 30 10.28 -11.67 -23.32
C ASP A 30 10.99 -12.66 -24.26
N ALA A 31 10.93 -13.96 -23.97
CA ALA A 31 11.46 -15.02 -24.81
C ALA A 31 10.45 -15.51 -25.86
N GLY A 32 9.16 -15.56 -25.50
CA GLY A 32 8.09 -16.10 -26.35
C GLY A 32 7.39 -15.08 -27.26
N GLY A 33 7.57 -13.78 -27.03
CA GLY A 33 6.96 -12.69 -27.81
C GLY A 33 5.53 -12.30 -27.39
N GLU A 34 4.81 -13.16 -26.67
CA GLU A 34 3.45 -12.87 -26.19
C GLU A 34 3.43 -12.04 -24.90
N LYS A 35 3.38 -10.72 -25.03
CA LYS A 35 3.39 -9.78 -23.90
C LYS A 35 2.19 -9.96 -22.96
N VAL A 36 2.46 -9.91 -21.66
CA VAL A 36 1.44 -9.91 -20.61
C VAL A 36 0.94 -8.48 -20.39
N PRO A 37 -0.37 -8.24 -20.28
CA PRO A 37 -0.90 -6.90 -20.02
C PRO A 37 -0.47 -6.37 -18.65
N VAL A 38 -0.34 -5.04 -18.57
CA VAL A 38 -0.17 -4.34 -17.30
C VAL A 38 -1.42 -4.52 -16.42
N VAL A 39 -1.22 -4.47 -15.11
CA VAL A 39 -2.31 -4.62 -14.15
C VAL A 39 -2.72 -3.24 -13.64
N HIS A 40 -3.99 -2.89 -13.80
CA HIS A 40 -4.57 -1.69 -13.20
C HIS A 40 -4.95 -1.98 -11.75
N MET A 41 -4.36 -1.24 -10.81
CA MET A 41 -4.58 -1.45 -9.37
C MET A 41 -5.88 -0.81 -8.87
N LEU A 42 -6.39 0.18 -9.62
CA LEU A 42 -7.62 0.90 -9.34
C LEU A 42 -8.45 0.97 -10.63
N PRO A 43 -9.79 0.99 -10.55
CA PRO A 43 -10.64 1.26 -11.70
C PRO A 43 -10.31 2.63 -12.30
N ASN A 44 -10.67 2.88 -13.56
CA ASN A 44 -10.34 4.17 -14.20
C ASN A 44 -11.25 5.29 -13.67
N THR A 45 -12.50 4.95 -13.34
CA THR A 45 -13.44 5.84 -12.66
C THR A 45 -14.04 5.16 -11.42
N LEU A 46 -14.68 5.93 -10.54
CA LEU A 46 -15.32 5.39 -9.35
C LEU A 46 -16.57 4.55 -9.68
N GLU A 47 -17.25 4.87 -10.79
CA GLU A 47 -18.45 4.17 -11.25
C GLU A 47 -18.12 2.75 -11.77
N GLU A 48 -16.90 2.53 -12.26
CA GLU A 48 -16.40 1.23 -12.70
C GLU A 48 -16.02 0.30 -11.54
N ALA A 49 -16.02 0.80 -10.29
CA ALA A 49 -15.67 -0.01 -9.13
C ALA A 49 -16.67 -1.17 -8.94
N PRO A 50 -16.20 -2.41 -8.73
CA PRO A 50 -17.09 -3.54 -8.50
C PRO A 50 -17.93 -3.36 -7.22
N PRO A 51 -19.07 -4.06 -7.08
CA PRO A 51 -19.94 -3.93 -5.90
C PRO A 51 -19.22 -4.17 -4.57
N ASN A 52 -18.26 -5.10 -4.56
CA ASN A 52 -17.44 -5.47 -3.41
C ASN A 52 -16.07 -4.76 -3.38
N PHE A 53 -15.92 -3.62 -4.07
CA PHE A 53 -14.68 -2.86 -4.04
C PHE A 53 -14.40 -2.34 -2.62
N PRO A 54 -13.27 -2.71 -1.98
CA PRO A 54 -13.01 -2.38 -0.59
C PRO A 54 -12.99 -0.86 -0.35
N ASP A 55 -13.51 -0.41 0.80
CA ASP A 55 -13.55 1.01 1.15
C ASP A 55 -12.16 1.65 1.15
N SER A 56 -11.14 0.91 1.57
CA SER A 56 -9.77 1.39 1.55
C SER A 56 -9.24 1.63 0.12
N PHE A 57 -9.75 0.89 -0.87
CA PHE A 57 -9.42 1.10 -2.28
C PHE A 57 -10.35 2.15 -2.93
N ARG A 58 -11.58 2.34 -2.42
CA ARG A 58 -12.43 3.49 -2.77
C ARG A 58 -11.76 4.80 -2.33
N ASP A 59 -11.20 4.85 -1.13
CA ASP A 59 -10.41 5.99 -0.60
C ASP A 59 -9.24 6.34 -1.54
N LEU A 60 -8.48 5.33 -1.98
CA LEU A 60 -7.40 5.51 -2.96
C LEU A 60 -7.92 5.94 -4.34
N ALA A 61 -9.01 5.34 -4.82
CA ALA A 61 -9.59 5.69 -6.12
C ALA A 61 -10.16 7.12 -6.13
N ASP A 62 -10.79 7.55 -5.04
CA ASP A 62 -11.24 8.93 -4.85
C ASP A 62 -10.06 9.92 -4.97
N TYR A 63 -8.93 9.61 -4.32
CA TYR A 63 -7.74 10.44 -4.45
C TYR A 63 -7.15 10.46 -5.88
N TYR A 64 -6.91 9.28 -6.48
CA TYR A 64 -6.17 9.20 -7.75
C TYR A 64 -7.02 9.41 -9.01
N ARG A 65 -8.34 9.19 -8.96
CA ARG A 65 -9.24 9.25 -10.13
C ARG A 65 -10.15 10.47 -10.16
N THR A 66 -10.03 11.38 -9.19
CA THR A 66 -10.76 12.65 -9.16
C THR A 66 -9.79 13.84 -9.14
N PRO A 67 -10.26 15.09 -9.34
CA PRO A 67 -9.41 16.28 -9.21
C PRO A 67 -8.69 16.43 -7.87
N ARG A 68 -9.04 15.66 -6.83
CA ARG A 68 -8.39 15.66 -5.51
C ARG A 68 -6.88 15.39 -5.61
N GLY A 69 -6.49 14.37 -6.39
CA GLY A 69 -5.09 13.94 -6.53
C GLY A 69 -4.72 13.43 -7.92
N PHE A 70 -5.60 13.58 -8.91
CA PHE A 70 -5.34 13.14 -10.29
C PHE A 70 -4.11 13.82 -10.90
N HIS A 71 -3.31 13.04 -11.62
CA HIS A 71 -2.24 13.56 -12.47
C HIS A 71 -2.05 12.65 -13.70
N PRO A 72 -1.89 13.21 -14.92
CA PRO A 72 -1.87 12.43 -16.18
C PRO A 72 -0.66 11.51 -16.37
N ARG A 73 0.30 11.51 -15.43
CA ARG A 73 1.46 10.59 -15.42
C ARG A 73 1.35 9.50 -14.35
N VAL A 74 0.20 9.39 -13.68
CA VAL A 74 -0.05 8.44 -12.60
C VAL A 74 -1.18 7.51 -13.03
N ASP A 75 -0.81 6.39 -13.64
CA ASP A 75 -1.79 5.45 -14.21
C ASP A 75 -2.32 4.43 -13.18
N ASN A 76 -1.68 4.35 -12.01
CA ASN A 76 -1.92 3.35 -10.96
C ASN A 76 -1.82 1.91 -11.50
N THR A 77 -0.81 1.65 -12.34
CA THR A 77 -0.53 0.33 -12.92
C THR A 77 0.67 -0.35 -12.26
N THR A 78 0.74 -1.67 -12.41
CA THR A 78 1.90 -2.46 -12.03
C THR A 78 2.20 -3.53 -13.09
N LEU A 79 3.47 -3.88 -13.23
CA LEU A 79 3.91 -4.99 -14.08
C LEU A 79 3.89 -6.28 -13.28
N PRO A 80 3.27 -7.38 -13.77
CA PRO A 80 3.26 -8.65 -13.05
C PRO A 80 4.64 -9.17 -12.67
N ARG A 81 5.67 -8.97 -13.51
CA ARG A 81 7.08 -9.35 -13.22
C ARG A 81 7.66 -8.71 -11.95
N SER A 82 7.02 -7.68 -11.39
CA SER A 82 7.44 -7.05 -10.13
C SER A 82 7.00 -7.84 -8.90
N TRP A 83 6.02 -8.74 -9.01
CA TRP A 83 5.40 -9.36 -7.84
C TRP A 83 6.28 -10.34 -7.07
N ASP A 84 7.14 -11.10 -7.73
CA ASP A 84 8.11 -11.97 -7.06
C ASP A 84 9.28 -11.17 -6.44
N LEU A 85 9.65 -10.03 -7.02
CA LEU A 85 10.57 -9.08 -6.37
C LEU A 85 9.94 -8.56 -5.07
N MET A 86 8.68 -8.15 -5.14
CA MET A 86 7.91 -7.74 -3.95
C MET A 86 7.69 -8.87 -2.95
N ALA A 87 7.56 -10.12 -3.40
CA ALA A 87 7.40 -11.28 -2.51
C ALA A 87 8.64 -11.55 -1.66
N ASN A 88 9.82 -11.20 -2.16
CA ASN A 88 11.10 -11.34 -1.47
C ASN A 88 11.50 -10.10 -0.66
N PHE A 89 10.80 -8.97 -0.84
CA PHE A 89 11.09 -7.72 -0.17
C PHE A 89 10.44 -7.63 1.23
N ASP A 90 11.20 -7.16 2.22
CA ASP A 90 10.70 -6.74 3.53
C ASP A 90 11.31 -5.38 3.90
N ALA A 91 10.48 -4.34 3.88
CA ALA A 91 10.89 -2.97 4.20
C ALA A 91 11.37 -2.79 5.65
N PHE A 92 10.97 -3.68 6.56
CA PHE A 92 11.21 -3.53 8.00
C PHE A 92 12.22 -4.54 8.57
N ALA A 93 12.83 -5.37 7.72
CA ALA A 93 13.76 -6.43 8.13
C ALA A 93 14.92 -5.92 9.02
N PHE A 94 15.30 -4.65 8.84
CA PHE A 94 16.46 -4.04 9.49
C PHE A 94 16.12 -2.81 10.33
N ASN A 95 14.85 -2.60 10.69
CA ASN A 95 14.42 -1.43 11.48
C ASN A 95 15.19 -1.29 12.82
N SER A 96 15.66 -2.40 13.40
CA SER A 96 16.45 -2.38 14.63
C SER A 96 17.80 -1.65 14.48
N MET A 97 18.32 -1.49 13.25
CA MET A 97 19.56 -0.77 12.94
C MET A 97 19.35 0.75 12.76
N ILE A 98 18.11 1.25 12.87
CA ILE A 98 17.85 2.70 12.84
C ILE A 98 18.41 3.36 14.10
N SER A 99 18.21 2.72 15.25
CA SER A 99 18.74 3.13 16.56
C SER A 99 20.26 3.33 16.51
N PRO A 100 20.79 4.37 17.18
CA PRO A 100 20.14 5.23 18.17
C PRO A 100 19.38 6.44 17.60
N ARG A 101 19.24 6.56 16.27
CA ARG A 101 18.42 7.64 15.69
C ARG A 101 16.93 7.38 16.00
N PRO A 102 16.14 8.44 16.28
CA PRO A 102 14.72 8.28 16.53
C PRO A 102 13.96 7.84 15.27
N LEU A 103 13.03 6.89 15.46
CA LEU A 103 12.04 6.52 14.45
C LEU A 103 10.67 7.07 14.84
N LEU A 104 10.05 7.86 13.98
CA LEU A 104 8.66 8.29 14.11
C LEU A 104 7.83 7.70 12.98
N MET A 105 6.79 6.93 13.33
CA MET A 105 5.79 6.43 12.37
C MET A 105 4.46 7.15 12.59
N ILE A 106 3.92 7.77 11.54
CA ILE A 106 2.63 8.48 11.58
C ILE A 106 1.57 7.65 10.86
N THR A 107 0.37 7.53 11.43
CA THR A 107 -0.74 6.82 10.79
C THR A 107 -2.09 7.40 11.24
N GLY A 108 -3.15 7.17 10.46
CA GLY A 108 -4.51 7.56 10.82
C GLY A 108 -5.22 6.43 11.59
N THR A 109 -6.16 6.74 12.48
CA THR A 109 -6.91 5.69 13.23
C THR A 109 -7.74 4.80 12.30
N GLN A 110 -8.22 5.35 11.18
CA GLN A 110 -9.03 4.66 10.16
C GLN A 110 -8.20 4.16 8.97
N ALA A 111 -6.87 4.32 8.97
CA ALA A 111 -6.03 3.83 7.90
C ALA A 111 -6.00 2.29 7.90
N ALA A 112 -6.46 1.68 6.80
CA ALA A 112 -6.36 0.24 6.57
C ALA A 112 -4.92 -0.29 6.66
N THR A 113 -3.93 0.58 6.44
CA THR A 113 -2.49 0.28 6.49
C THR A 113 -1.83 0.55 7.83
N LYS A 114 -2.55 0.97 8.88
CA LYS A 114 -1.95 1.32 10.18
C LYS A 114 -1.08 0.21 10.78
N TRP A 115 -1.42 -1.03 10.47
CA TRP A 115 -0.69 -2.21 10.90
C TRP A 115 0.76 -2.26 10.38
N TYR A 116 1.08 -1.61 9.25
CA TYR A 116 2.46 -1.49 8.79
C TYR A 116 3.29 -0.63 9.75
N SER A 117 2.74 0.49 10.22
CA SER A 117 3.40 1.33 11.22
C SER A 117 3.55 0.62 12.56
N GLU A 118 2.56 -0.18 12.97
CA GLU A 118 2.63 -1.02 14.17
C GLU A 118 3.75 -2.07 14.07
N ASP A 119 3.86 -2.78 12.94
CA ASP A 119 4.92 -3.77 12.70
C ASP A 119 6.32 -3.11 12.65
N ALA A 120 6.42 -1.94 12.01
CA ALA A 120 7.65 -1.18 11.93
C ALA A 120 8.18 -0.80 13.33
N ILE A 121 7.29 -0.34 14.22
CA ILE A 121 7.60 0.02 15.60
C ILE A 121 7.94 -1.21 16.44
N ALA A 122 7.23 -2.33 16.26
CA ALA A 122 7.54 -3.58 16.94
C ALA A 122 8.97 -4.07 16.61
N LYS A 123 9.41 -3.93 15.36
CA LYS A 123 10.74 -4.33 14.87
C LYS A 123 11.87 -3.34 15.18
N ALA A 124 11.56 -2.10 15.55
CA ALA A 124 12.54 -1.06 15.85
C ALA A 124 13.06 -1.13 17.30
N LYS A 125 14.26 -0.56 17.53
CA LYS A 125 14.81 -0.29 18.87
C LYS A 125 14.58 1.17 19.24
N GLU A 126 14.66 1.48 20.54
CA GLU A 126 14.53 2.85 21.04
C GLU A 126 15.65 3.77 20.50
N PRO A 127 15.40 5.08 20.39
CA PRO A 127 14.12 5.76 20.61
C PRO A 127 13.13 5.57 19.44
N LYS A 128 11.87 5.22 19.74
CA LYS A 128 10.83 5.04 18.72
C LYS A 128 9.46 5.53 19.19
N GLU A 129 8.70 6.11 18.27
CA GLU A 129 7.36 6.64 18.55
C GLU A 129 6.40 6.34 17.40
N ARG A 130 5.15 6.04 17.77
CA ARG A 130 4.03 5.97 16.83
C ARG A 130 3.03 7.07 17.16
N PHE A 131 2.90 8.03 16.26
CA PHE A 131 1.89 9.09 16.36
C PHE A 131 0.66 8.71 15.53
N VAL A 132 -0.52 8.81 16.13
CA VAL A 132 -1.77 8.40 15.48
C VAL A 132 -2.71 9.60 15.38
N VAL A 133 -3.09 9.95 14.16
CA VAL A 133 -4.04 11.04 13.88
C VAL A 133 -5.46 10.47 13.88
N ASP A 134 -6.35 11.06 14.68
CA ASP A 134 -7.71 10.56 14.79
C ASP A 134 -8.55 10.85 13.53
N GLY A 135 -9.50 9.95 13.23
CA GLY A 135 -10.43 10.03 12.12
C GLY A 135 -9.87 9.81 10.71
N LEU A 136 -8.54 9.91 10.50
CA LEU A 136 -7.98 9.90 9.15
C LEU A 136 -7.79 8.49 8.57
N THR A 137 -8.09 8.34 7.28
CA THR A 137 -7.80 7.17 6.43
C THR A 137 -6.36 7.18 5.93
N HIS A 138 -6.01 6.29 5.00
CA HIS A 138 -4.68 6.28 4.38
C HIS A 138 -4.50 7.46 3.42
N ALA A 139 -5.44 7.65 2.50
CA ALA A 139 -5.34 8.74 1.52
C ALA A 139 -5.55 10.10 2.17
N ASP A 140 -6.30 10.19 3.27
CA ASP A 140 -6.47 11.44 4.02
C ASP A 140 -5.14 12.02 4.53
N LEU A 141 -4.16 11.17 4.87
CA LEU A 141 -2.84 11.64 5.27
C LEU A 141 -2.02 12.26 4.11
N TYR A 142 -2.48 12.16 2.86
CA TYR A 142 -1.78 12.74 1.71
C TYR A 142 -2.04 14.23 1.55
N ASP A 143 -3.26 14.68 1.88
CA ASP A 143 -3.73 16.02 1.55
C ASP A 143 -4.53 16.72 2.66
N LYS A 144 -5.09 16.01 3.64
CA LYS A 144 -5.81 16.62 4.78
C LYS A 144 -4.87 17.02 5.91
N VAL A 145 -3.89 17.86 5.58
CA VAL A 145 -2.84 18.31 6.51
C VAL A 145 -3.31 19.37 7.52
N ASP A 146 -4.46 20.00 7.28
CA ASP A 146 -5.04 21.03 8.14
C ASP A 146 -5.82 20.45 9.34
N VAL A 147 -6.07 19.14 9.36
CA VAL A 147 -6.58 18.43 10.54
C VAL A 147 -5.41 18.21 11.50
N SER A 148 -4.87 19.33 12.01
CA SER A 148 -3.85 19.33 13.06
C SER A 148 -4.27 18.40 14.20
N GLY A 149 -3.32 17.61 14.71
CA GLY A 149 -3.50 16.64 15.80
C GLY A 149 -3.78 17.26 17.17
N GLY A 150 -4.65 18.26 17.23
CA GLY A 150 -5.08 18.95 18.44
C GLY A 150 -6.58 18.78 18.65
N ASN A 151 -6.97 17.65 19.23
CA ASN A 151 -8.17 17.59 20.07
C ASN A 151 -7.95 16.52 21.14
N GLY A 152 -7.51 16.97 22.31
CA GLY A 152 -7.40 16.11 23.49
C GLY A 152 -6.62 16.76 24.63
N GLY A 153 -7.36 17.46 25.51
CA GLY A 153 -7.17 17.45 26.97
C GLY A 153 -5.90 18.05 27.55
#